data_AF-A0A931FH09-F1
#
_entry.id   AF-A0A931FH09-F1
#
_cell.length_a   1.000
_cell.length_b   1.000
_cell.length_c   1.000
_cell.angle_alpha   90.00
_cell.angle_beta   90.00
_cell.angle_gamma   90.00
#
_symmetry.space_group_name_H-M   'P 1'
#
loop_
_entity.id
_entity.type
_entity.pdbx_description
1 polymer ?
#
loop_
_entity_poly.entity_id
_entity_poly.type
_entity_poly.pdbx_seq_one_letter_code
_entity_poly.pdbx_strand_id
1 'polypeptide(L)'
;MLVDPLADQAATLRSQTLAWVRSDYARVFWAKVIEQGGTFVMPAAWQALPHAEQAEALLKMETRRVSDASTFALEPGVLQAVREIGQDTSIPLPFTPDLLPSPTGMLCLSEEEPLASAGGGLLTAVTWGPPLDGFGSGIHLAFWCPPPPELRRPEIPWFPLIQDFDLHLPFAPHWDSRLVDQKVPSGLLYTAVPVRTAVAAFYALTSTAASLGERRPRASVTQQLKQQGAKKRGVMVAAGEPSRLRQSITSRTAELAAELVPEPDRMLVPAPELGELTPIPVHSVFAAERDVELTPAQRRIAHLYREAADHWHRLELQAAQRYPGIWARLEELHARERDRWPSWCWMPSLQVTAVLATSYGTDLDQALWDGPRLAALGAWRSGGRHSFLAPRTRDTTPTDPVPTALVGSLPTPGIGLILDTTSGNHHLIAYMDTAADPSLAQAELVVISDWGRPNAMLESTIKITLYLTTGSVLEAVRATHAHYDDAARANTGEEPPTPSDASVLDHAGFMSQLLWALVDIATGGWEDAGASTGRKLAAPWPPGPGVLPEMTLWTFDYDEHDRPADAPEDM
;
A
#
# COMPACT_ATOMS: atom_id res chain seq x y z
N MET A 1 33.57 28.69 -25.54
CA MET A 1 33.39 27.33 -25.00
C MET A 1 32.40 26.60 -25.89
N LEU A 2 32.76 25.44 -26.42
CA LEU A 2 31.81 24.57 -27.14
C LEU A 2 30.74 24.10 -26.14
N VAL A 3 29.47 24.24 -26.52
CA VAL A 3 28.34 23.73 -25.75
C VAL A 3 28.34 22.21 -25.89
N ASP A 4 28.33 21.50 -24.77
CA ASP A 4 28.15 20.05 -24.77
C ASP A 4 26.66 19.72 -24.92
N PRO A 5 26.23 19.01 -25.98
CA PRO A 5 24.82 18.82 -26.29
C PRO A 5 24.09 17.99 -25.22
N LEU A 6 24.75 16.97 -24.64
CA LEU A 6 24.16 16.15 -23.58
C LEU A 6 24.01 16.97 -22.29
N ALA A 7 25.03 17.74 -21.94
CA ALA A 7 24.97 18.64 -20.79
C ALA A 7 23.86 19.68 -20.95
N ASP A 8 23.73 20.27 -22.15
CA ASP A 8 22.70 21.27 -22.44
C ASP A 8 21.30 20.69 -22.37
N GLN A 9 21.09 19.50 -22.94
CA GLN A 9 19.82 18.78 -22.87
C GLN A 9 19.43 18.46 -21.42
N ALA A 10 20.33 17.85 -20.65
CA ALA A 10 20.08 17.47 -19.27
C ALA A 10 19.78 18.68 -18.37
N ALA A 11 20.53 19.76 -18.53
CA ALA A 11 20.31 21.01 -17.79
C ALA A 11 19.01 21.69 -18.19
N THR A 12 18.67 21.67 -19.49
CA THR A 12 17.41 22.22 -20.00
C THR A 12 16.23 21.46 -19.41
N LEU A 13 16.27 20.12 -19.45
CA LEU A 13 15.22 19.25 -18.90
C LEU A 13 15.02 19.52 -17.40
N ARG A 14 16.10 19.61 -16.62
CA ARG A 14 16.00 19.96 -15.20
C ARG A 14 15.39 21.34 -14.96
N SER A 15 15.84 22.35 -15.71
CA SER A 15 15.30 23.73 -15.61
C SER A 15 13.80 23.76 -15.87
N GLN A 16 13.40 23.01 -16.89
CA GLN A 16 12.03 22.81 -17.33
C GLN A 16 11.18 22.06 -16.29
N THR A 17 11.68 20.95 -15.73
CA THR A 17 11.01 20.22 -14.63
C THR A 17 10.86 21.11 -13.40
N LEU A 18 11.89 21.87 -13.04
CA LEU A 18 11.85 22.74 -11.87
C LEU A 18 10.84 23.90 -12.03
N ALA A 19 10.72 24.45 -13.24
CA ALA A 19 9.68 25.43 -13.55
C ALA A 19 8.27 24.82 -13.44
N TRP A 20 8.11 23.59 -13.93
CA TRP A 20 6.85 22.88 -13.89
C TRP A 20 6.38 22.57 -12.46
N VAL A 21 7.20 21.89 -11.65
CA VAL A 21 6.80 21.47 -10.28
C VAL A 21 6.52 22.65 -9.33
N ARG A 22 6.92 23.87 -9.72
CA ARG A 22 6.63 25.12 -8.98
C ARG A 22 5.45 25.91 -9.55
N SER A 23 4.87 25.46 -10.66
CA SER A 23 3.76 26.16 -11.29
C SER A 23 2.44 25.88 -10.56
N ASP A 24 1.53 26.85 -10.56
CA ASP A 24 0.17 26.65 -10.03
C ASP A 24 -0.58 25.55 -10.78
N TYR A 25 -0.25 25.35 -12.06
CA TYR A 25 -0.86 24.28 -12.85
C TYR A 25 -0.42 22.89 -12.35
N ALA A 26 0.84 22.69 -11.95
CA ALA A 26 1.27 21.42 -11.37
C ALA A 26 0.49 21.07 -10.10
N ARG A 27 0.18 22.06 -9.26
CA ARG A 27 -0.68 21.90 -8.08
C ARG A 27 -2.07 21.38 -8.46
N VAL A 28 -2.71 22.01 -9.44
CA VAL A 28 -4.03 21.59 -9.93
C VAL A 28 -3.97 20.20 -10.57
N PHE A 29 -2.93 19.93 -11.36
CA PHE A 29 -2.75 18.65 -12.03
C PHE A 29 -2.58 17.50 -11.03
N TRP A 30 -1.67 17.63 -10.05
CA TRP A 30 -1.41 16.58 -9.06
C TRP A 30 -2.62 16.36 -8.15
N ALA A 31 -3.29 17.44 -7.72
CA ALA A 31 -4.52 17.31 -6.94
C ALA A 31 -5.59 16.52 -7.71
N LYS A 32 -5.75 16.79 -9.01
CA LYS A 32 -6.67 16.06 -9.88
C LYS A 32 -6.26 14.60 -10.09
N VAL A 33 -4.97 14.32 -10.25
CA VAL A 33 -4.46 12.94 -10.36
C VAL A 33 -4.80 12.16 -9.10
N ILE A 34 -4.57 12.74 -7.91
CA ILE A 34 -4.91 12.13 -6.62
C ILE A 34 -6.43 11.91 -6.50
N GLU A 35 -7.23 12.93 -6.84
CA GLU A 35 -8.69 12.84 -6.83
C GLU A 35 -9.23 11.72 -7.74
N GLN A 36 -8.54 11.45 -8.85
CA GLN A 36 -8.87 10.40 -9.80
C GLN A 36 -8.30 9.02 -9.42
N GLY A 37 -7.73 8.87 -8.22
CA GLY A 37 -7.19 7.60 -7.73
C GLY A 37 -5.76 7.31 -8.19
N GLY A 38 -5.05 8.30 -8.75
CA GLY A 38 -3.62 8.19 -8.99
C GLY A 38 -2.85 8.02 -7.68
N THR A 39 -1.89 7.12 -7.66
CA THR A 39 -1.13 6.79 -6.46
C THR A 39 0.26 7.40 -6.52
N PHE A 40 0.72 7.90 -5.38
CA PHE A 40 2.06 8.42 -5.18
C PHE A 40 2.63 7.85 -3.88
N VAL A 41 3.93 7.65 -3.85
CA VAL A 41 4.64 7.19 -2.65
C VAL A 41 4.83 8.38 -1.73
N MET A 42 4.03 8.42 -0.67
CA MET A 42 4.06 9.47 0.34
C MET A 42 3.90 8.91 1.75
N PRO A 43 4.37 9.63 2.80
CA PRO A 43 4.15 9.26 4.17
C PRO A 43 2.66 9.13 4.49
N ALA A 44 2.33 8.22 5.41
CA ALA A 44 1.00 8.07 6.00
C ALA A 44 0.38 9.41 6.41
N ALA A 45 1.16 10.22 7.13
CA ALA A 45 0.76 11.55 7.60
C ALA A 45 0.35 12.50 6.46
N TRP A 46 0.85 12.29 5.23
CA TRP A 46 0.43 13.08 4.06
C TRP A 46 -0.86 12.50 3.47
N GLN A 47 -1.02 11.18 3.41
CA GLN A 47 -2.24 10.53 2.90
C GLN A 47 -3.50 10.95 3.68
N ALA A 48 -3.35 11.33 4.95
CA ALA A 48 -4.41 11.87 5.80
C ALA A 48 -4.89 13.28 5.40
N LEU A 49 -4.08 14.03 4.65
CA LEU A 49 -4.36 15.42 4.31
C LEU A 49 -5.43 15.52 3.21
N PRO A 50 -6.13 16.66 3.07
CA PRO A 50 -6.94 16.95 1.89
C PRO A 50 -6.11 16.82 0.60
N HIS A 51 -6.70 16.37 -0.52
CA HIS A 51 -5.97 16.11 -1.77
C HIS A 51 -5.12 17.30 -2.26
N ALA A 52 -5.60 18.53 -2.05
CA ALA A 52 -4.83 19.74 -2.39
C ALA A 52 -3.56 19.90 -1.54
N GLU A 53 -3.63 19.55 -0.26
CA GLU A 53 -2.49 19.58 0.67
C GLU A 53 -1.53 18.41 0.40
N GLN A 54 -2.05 17.23 0.03
CA GLN A 54 -1.23 16.11 -0.46
C GLN A 54 -0.40 16.54 -1.68
N ALA A 55 -1.05 17.13 -2.68
CA ALA A 55 -0.40 17.63 -3.88
C ALA A 55 0.67 18.69 -3.55
N GLU A 56 0.39 19.60 -2.62
CA GLU A 56 1.36 20.61 -2.19
C GLU A 56 2.58 19.98 -1.50
N ALA A 57 2.37 19.01 -0.60
CA ALA A 57 3.45 18.32 0.10
C ALA A 57 4.37 17.57 -0.87
N LEU A 58 3.76 16.85 -1.82
CA LEU A 58 4.45 16.16 -2.90
C LEU A 58 5.26 17.12 -3.79
N LEU A 59 4.65 18.21 -4.26
CA LEU A 59 5.33 19.19 -5.13
C LEU A 59 6.46 19.92 -4.41
N LYS A 60 6.27 20.25 -3.12
CA LYS A 60 7.32 20.83 -2.27
C LYS A 60 8.52 19.89 -2.15
N MET A 61 8.24 18.61 -1.99
CA MET A 61 9.24 17.56 -1.88
C MET A 61 10.00 17.37 -3.20
N GLU A 62 9.31 17.22 -4.34
CA GLU A 62 9.96 17.11 -5.65
C GLU A 62 10.72 18.39 -6.02
N THR A 63 10.17 19.56 -5.69
CA THR A 63 10.86 20.85 -5.86
C THR A 63 12.21 20.84 -5.14
N ARG A 64 12.25 20.37 -3.88
CA ARG A 64 13.49 20.28 -3.12
C ARG A 64 14.46 19.30 -3.79
N ARG A 65 13.98 18.13 -4.20
CA ARG A 65 14.80 17.09 -4.84
C ARG A 65 15.43 17.59 -6.14
N VAL A 66 14.64 18.12 -7.06
CA VAL A 66 15.10 18.63 -8.36
C VAL A 66 16.00 19.85 -8.17
N SER A 67 15.71 20.73 -7.20
CA SER A 67 16.55 21.91 -6.94
C SER A 67 17.92 21.56 -6.33
N ASP A 68 17.98 20.52 -5.49
CA ASP A 68 19.20 20.09 -4.79
C ASP A 68 20.01 19.02 -5.57
N ALA A 69 19.40 18.42 -6.59
CA ALA A 69 19.97 17.34 -7.39
C ALA A 69 21.33 17.69 -8.01
N SER A 70 22.26 16.72 -7.98
CA SER A 70 23.32 16.62 -9.00
C SER A 70 22.69 16.12 -10.31
N THR A 71 23.01 16.76 -11.45
CA THR A 71 22.49 16.32 -12.76
C THR A 71 23.49 15.42 -13.45
N PHE A 72 23.02 14.31 -13.99
CA PHE A 72 23.81 13.31 -14.70
C PHE A 72 23.25 13.08 -16.11
N ALA A 73 24.15 12.78 -17.05
CA ALA A 73 23.84 12.30 -18.39
C ALA A 73 24.81 11.19 -18.77
N LEU A 74 24.39 10.29 -19.65
CA LEU A 74 25.19 9.16 -20.12
C LEU A 74 25.43 9.30 -21.61
N GLU A 75 26.65 9.10 -22.08
CA GLU A 75 26.91 8.95 -23.51
C GLU A 75 26.22 7.68 -24.06
N PRO A 76 25.89 7.63 -25.36
CA PRO A 76 25.12 6.52 -25.94
C PRO A 76 25.68 5.12 -25.64
N GLY A 77 27.01 4.97 -25.64
CA GLY A 77 27.65 3.69 -25.33
C GLY A 77 27.48 3.24 -23.87
N VAL A 78 27.52 4.19 -22.93
CA VAL A 78 27.27 3.91 -21.50
C VAL A 78 25.81 3.56 -21.28
N LEU A 79 24.90 4.32 -21.89
CA LEU A 79 23.46 4.10 -21.82
C LEU A 79 23.06 2.75 -22.40
N GLN A 80 23.66 2.34 -23.53
CA GLN A 80 23.44 1.02 -24.11
C GLN A 80 23.82 -0.09 -23.12
N ALA A 81 25.03 -0.06 -22.56
CA ALA A 81 25.47 -1.09 -21.60
C ALA A 81 24.57 -1.16 -20.37
N VAL A 82 24.16 0.00 -19.84
CA VAL A 82 23.24 0.11 -18.69
C VAL A 82 21.86 -0.50 -18.99
N ARG A 83 21.30 -0.26 -20.19
CA ARG A 83 20.04 -0.89 -20.61
C ARG A 83 20.13 -2.39 -20.77
N GLU A 84 21.21 -2.86 -21.40
CA GLU A 84 21.39 -4.30 -21.60
C GLU A 84 21.52 -5.04 -20.26
N ILE A 85 22.18 -4.44 -19.27
CA ILE A 85 22.22 -4.97 -17.90
C ILE A 85 20.85 -4.88 -17.23
N GLY A 86 20.15 -3.75 -17.39
CA GLY A 86 18.81 -3.56 -16.84
C GLY A 86 17.80 -4.61 -17.33
N GLN A 87 17.93 -5.06 -18.58
CA GLN A 87 17.09 -6.09 -19.20
C GLN A 87 17.52 -7.53 -18.87
N ASP A 88 18.79 -7.75 -18.54
CA ASP A 88 19.32 -9.08 -18.23
C ASP A 88 19.03 -9.45 -16.78
N THR A 89 17.90 -10.15 -16.55
CA THR A 89 17.47 -10.59 -15.21
C THR A 89 18.38 -11.63 -14.57
N SER A 90 19.35 -12.19 -15.31
CA SER A 90 20.34 -13.11 -14.74
C SER A 90 21.42 -12.40 -13.91
N ILE A 91 21.57 -11.08 -14.09
CA ILE A 91 22.56 -10.27 -13.36
C ILE A 91 21.88 -9.67 -12.12
N PRO A 92 22.25 -10.07 -10.89
CA PRO A 92 21.75 -9.41 -9.70
C PRO A 92 22.32 -7.99 -9.60
N LEU A 93 21.52 -7.05 -9.10
CA LEU A 93 21.90 -5.65 -8.91
C LEU A 93 21.72 -5.25 -7.43
N PRO A 94 22.52 -5.80 -6.49
CA PRO A 94 22.50 -5.36 -5.09
C PRO A 94 22.53 -3.84 -5.01
N PHE A 95 21.71 -3.27 -4.13
CA PHE A 95 21.62 -1.84 -3.96
C PHE A 95 22.04 -1.43 -2.56
N THR A 96 23.18 -0.76 -2.47
CA THR A 96 23.82 -0.33 -1.22
C THR A 96 24.05 1.19 -1.24
N PRO A 97 24.24 1.83 -0.08
CA PRO A 97 24.42 3.29 -0.01
C PRO A 97 25.63 3.83 -0.80
N ASP A 98 26.71 3.05 -0.92
CA ASP A 98 27.94 3.42 -1.63
C ASP A 98 27.79 3.46 -3.17
N LEU A 99 26.70 2.90 -3.70
CA LEU A 99 26.41 2.98 -5.14
C LEU A 99 25.84 4.33 -5.55
N LEU A 100 25.35 5.14 -4.61
CA LEU A 100 24.77 6.42 -4.93
C LEU A 100 25.86 7.42 -5.37
N PRO A 101 25.82 7.93 -6.61
CA PRO A 101 26.80 8.93 -7.05
C PRO A 101 26.61 10.28 -6.36
N SER A 102 25.46 10.49 -5.70
CA SER A 102 25.21 11.61 -4.79
C SER A 102 23.96 11.34 -3.92
N PRO A 103 23.80 12.04 -2.77
CA PRO A 103 22.61 11.89 -1.91
C PRO A 103 21.29 12.30 -2.57
N THR A 104 21.34 13.12 -3.62
CA THR A 104 20.18 13.58 -4.37
C THR A 104 20.63 13.87 -5.78
N GLY A 105 19.93 13.34 -6.77
CA GLY A 105 20.31 13.52 -8.16
C GLY A 105 19.17 13.34 -9.14
N MET A 106 19.49 13.67 -10.40
CA MET A 106 18.61 13.54 -11.55
C MET A 106 19.44 13.00 -12.70
N LEU A 107 19.06 11.85 -13.23
CA LEU A 107 19.59 11.30 -14.47
C LEU A 107 18.64 11.71 -15.59
N CYS A 108 19.15 12.48 -16.54
CA CYS A 108 18.40 12.99 -17.69
C CYS A 108 18.82 12.25 -18.97
N LEU A 109 17.85 11.92 -19.80
CA LEU A 109 18.02 11.19 -21.05
C LEU A 109 17.20 11.87 -22.16
N SER A 110 17.42 11.46 -23.41
CA SER A 110 16.67 11.98 -24.55
C SER A 110 15.43 11.14 -24.84
N GLU A 111 14.44 11.71 -25.54
CA GLU A 111 13.30 10.93 -26.05
C GLU A 111 13.74 9.89 -27.09
N GLU A 112 14.81 10.19 -27.85
CA GLU A 112 15.41 9.28 -28.83
C GLU A 112 16.14 8.11 -28.16
N GLU A 113 16.67 8.34 -26.94
CA GLU A 113 17.38 7.37 -26.14
C GLU A 113 16.84 7.37 -24.68
N PRO A 114 15.63 6.84 -24.41
CA PRO A 114 15.02 6.82 -23.08
C PRO A 114 15.59 5.72 -22.16
N LEU A 115 15.50 5.84 -20.84
CA LEU A 115 16.01 4.83 -19.89
C LEU A 115 15.45 3.44 -20.21
N ALA A 116 14.13 3.38 -20.38
CA ALA A 116 13.39 2.19 -20.76
C ALA A 116 12.10 2.59 -21.48
N SER A 117 11.55 1.66 -22.26
CA SER A 117 10.18 1.70 -22.76
C SER A 117 9.39 0.69 -21.93
N ALA A 118 8.57 1.18 -21.00
CA ALA A 118 7.62 0.38 -20.24
C ALA A 118 6.21 0.83 -20.67
N GLY A 119 5.21 -0.07 -20.67
CA GLY A 119 3.86 0.12 -21.25
C GLY A 119 3.05 1.41 -20.95
N GLY A 120 3.56 2.38 -20.18
CA GLY A 120 2.98 3.70 -19.90
C GLY A 120 3.76 4.88 -20.49
N GLY A 121 4.96 4.67 -21.06
CA GLY A 121 5.68 5.74 -21.77
C GLY A 121 7.19 5.54 -21.92
N LEU A 122 7.83 6.52 -22.56
CA LEU A 122 9.29 6.61 -22.67
C LEU A 122 9.84 7.29 -21.41
N LEU A 123 10.56 6.56 -20.57
CA LEU A 123 11.14 7.13 -19.36
C LEU A 123 12.38 7.94 -19.70
N THR A 124 12.32 9.27 -19.58
CA THR A 124 13.39 10.18 -20.02
C THR A 124 14.11 10.89 -18.88
N ALA A 125 13.61 10.77 -17.65
CA ALA A 125 14.39 11.11 -16.48
C ALA A 125 14.04 10.24 -15.26
N VAL A 126 14.99 10.14 -14.34
CA VAL A 126 14.77 9.60 -13.00
C VAL A 126 15.41 10.53 -11.98
N THR A 127 14.68 10.84 -10.92
CA THR A 127 15.17 11.62 -9.79
C THR A 127 15.24 10.75 -8.55
N TRP A 128 16.25 10.96 -7.73
CA TRP A 128 16.37 10.31 -6.42
C TRP A 128 16.73 11.28 -5.32
N GLY A 129 16.38 10.92 -4.10
CA GLY A 129 16.76 11.64 -2.90
C GLY A 129 16.64 10.78 -1.64
N PRO A 130 16.82 11.39 -0.45
CA PRO A 130 16.57 10.74 0.82
C PRO A 130 15.17 10.11 0.87
N PRO A 131 14.96 9.07 1.68
CA PRO A 131 13.64 8.52 1.89
C PRO A 131 12.74 9.58 2.52
N LEU A 132 11.43 9.47 2.28
CA LEU A 132 10.46 10.36 2.94
C LEU A 132 10.34 9.97 4.42
N ASP A 133 9.90 10.91 5.24
CA ASP A 133 9.71 10.67 6.68
C ASP A 133 8.76 9.46 6.89
N GLY A 134 9.17 8.52 7.74
CA GLY A 134 8.42 7.27 7.99
C GLY A 134 8.80 6.09 7.09
N PHE A 135 9.66 6.27 6.09
CA PHE A 135 10.24 5.16 5.32
C PHE A 135 11.57 4.71 5.90
N GLY A 136 11.90 3.43 5.70
CA GLY A 136 13.16 2.83 6.14
C GLY A 136 14.39 3.35 5.39
N SER A 137 15.55 2.73 5.65
CA SER A 137 16.80 3.09 4.97
C SER A 137 16.72 2.79 3.47
N GLY A 138 16.94 3.80 2.63
CA GLY A 138 16.87 3.67 1.19
C GLY A 138 16.91 5.02 0.49
N ILE A 139 16.32 5.07 -0.70
CA ILE A 139 16.05 6.31 -1.42
C ILE A 139 14.60 6.33 -1.87
N HIS A 140 14.06 7.52 -2.11
CA HIS A 140 12.87 7.65 -2.93
C HIS A 140 13.30 7.89 -4.37
N LEU A 141 12.70 7.15 -5.31
CA LEU A 141 12.86 7.27 -6.76
C LEU A 141 11.56 7.75 -7.40
N ALA A 142 11.64 8.74 -8.29
CA ALA A 142 10.54 9.12 -9.17
C ALA A 142 11.00 9.05 -10.63
N PHE A 143 10.22 8.38 -11.46
CA PHE A 143 10.46 8.19 -12.88
C PHE A 143 9.57 9.12 -13.68
N TRP A 144 10.13 9.73 -14.71
CA TRP A 144 9.50 10.80 -15.46
C TRP A 144 9.43 10.46 -16.94
N CYS A 145 8.28 10.72 -17.55
CA CYS A 145 8.03 10.53 -18.97
C CYS A 145 7.56 11.84 -19.61
N PRO A 146 7.78 12.06 -20.92
CA PRO A 146 7.13 13.15 -21.63
C PRO A 146 5.60 12.99 -21.61
N PRO A 147 4.82 14.09 -21.67
CA PRO A 147 3.38 13.99 -21.89
C PRO A 147 3.00 13.05 -23.02
N PRO A 148 1.95 12.24 -22.84
CA PRO A 148 1.21 11.63 -23.94
C PRO A 148 0.83 12.69 -24.99
N PRO A 149 0.88 12.38 -26.29
CA PRO A 149 0.54 13.33 -27.35
C PRO A 149 -0.82 14.02 -27.16
N GLU A 150 -1.78 13.34 -26.56
CA GLU A 150 -3.15 13.82 -26.32
C GLU A 150 -3.22 14.96 -25.29
N LEU A 151 -2.24 15.01 -24.39
CA LEU A 151 -2.06 16.06 -23.39
C LEU A 151 -1.18 17.21 -23.89
N ARG A 152 -0.53 17.07 -25.07
CA ARG A 152 0.26 18.12 -25.73
C ARG A 152 -0.67 19.10 -26.49
N ARG A 153 -1.55 19.81 -25.76
CA ARG A 153 -2.43 20.83 -26.36
C ARG A 153 -1.80 22.22 -26.25
N PRO A 154 -1.85 23.06 -27.30
CA PRO A 154 -1.25 24.40 -27.29
C PRO A 154 -1.87 25.36 -26.26
N GLU A 155 -3.06 25.03 -25.76
CA GLU A 155 -3.79 25.81 -24.74
C GLU A 155 -3.37 25.47 -23.30
N ILE A 156 -2.65 24.36 -23.10
CA ILE A 156 -2.15 23.92 -21.81
C ILE A 156 -0.69 24.39 -21.67
N PRO A 157 -0.30 25.04 -20.56
CA PRO A 157 1.10 25.39 -20.32
C PRO A 157 2.00 24.17 -20.54
N TRP A 158 2.98 24.30 -21.45
CA TRP A 158 3.85 23.19 -21.82
C TRP A 158 4.56 22.63 -20.58
N PHE A 159 4.29 21.37 -20.25
CA PHE A 159 5.03 20.65 -19.24
C PHE A 159 5.96 19.64 -19.92
N PRO A 160 7.22 19.56 -19.49
CA PRO A 160 8.23 18.79 -20.21
C PRO A 160 8.19 17.32 -19.82
N LEU A 161 7.74 17.03 -18.60
CA LEU A 161 7.72 15.72 -17.98
C LEU A 161 6.52 15.60 -17.03
N ILE A 162 5.90 14.42 -17.00
CA ILE A 162 4.99 13.96 -15.95
C ILE A 162 5.68 12.82 -15.21
N GLN A 163 5.40 12.69 -13.91
CA GLN A 163 5.82 11.53 -13.15
C GLN A 163 4.97 10.32 -13.56
N ASP A 164 5.62 9.25 -14.01
CA ASP A 164 4.98 8.00 -14.41
C ASP A 164 4.68 7.13 -13.18
N PHE A 165 5.72 6.85 -12.38
CA PHE A 165 5.59 6.20 -11.08
C PHE A 165 6.73 6.61 -10.15
N ASP A 166 6.52 6.41 -8.85
CA ASP A 166 7.54 6.51 -7.81
C ASP A 166 7.59 5.27 -6.94
N LEU A 167 8.65 5.15 -6.15
CA LEU A 167 8.86 4.07 -5.18
C LEU A 167 9.91 4.44 -4.15
N HIS A 168 9.82 3.81 -2.99
CA HIS A 168 10.93 3.71 -2.06
C HIS A 168 11.78 2.50 -2.43
N LEU A 169 13.07 2.70 -2.69
CA LEU A 169 14.04 1.64 -2.96
C LEU A 169 14.93 1.46 -1.73
N PRO A 170 14.76 0.37 -0.97
CA PRO A 170 15.53 0.15 0.25
C PRO A 170 16.97 -0.26 -0.06
N PHE A 171 17.89 0.08 0.84
CA PHE A 171 19.26 -0.44 0.77
C PHE A 171 19.35 -1.86 1.34
N ALA A 172 20.38 -2.61 0.92
CA ALA A 172 20.77 -3.87 1.53
C ALA A 172 20.95 -3.71 3.06
N PRO A 173 20.56 -4.71 3.88
CA PRO A 173 20.23 -6.09 3.50
C PRO A 173 18.78 -6.29 3.01
N HIS A 174 17.98 -5.24 2.85
CA HIS A 174 16.65 -5.34 2.27
C HIS A 174 16.74 -5.30 0.74
N TRP A 175 16.29 -6.37 0.09
CA TRP A 175 16.41 -6.55 -1.36
C TRP A 175 15.09 -6.32 -2.08
N ASP A 176 15.11 -5.44 -3.07
CA ASP A 176 14.01 -5.29 -4.03
C ASP A 176 14.07 -6.43 -5.05
N SER A 177 13.00 -7.23 -5.16
CA SER A 177 12.93 -8.39 -6.06
C SER A 177 13.19 -8.04 -7.52
N ARG A 178 12.87 -6.81 -7.95
CA ARG A 178 13.18 -6.33 -9.30
C ARG A 178 14.67 -6.34 -9.58
N LEU A 179 15.52 -6.19 -8.57
CA LEU A 179 16.97 -6.08 -8.73
C LEU A 179 17.69 -7.44 -8.70
N VAL A 180 17.16 -8.43 -8.00
CA VAL A 180 17.88 -9.70 -7.76
C VAL A 180 17.20 -10.96 -8.25
N ASP A 181 15.87 -10.95 -8.41
CA ASP A 181 15.17 -12.17 -8.78
C ASP A 181 15.13 -12.35 -10.30
N GLN A 182 15.50 -13.56 -10.74
CA GLN A 182 15.42 -13.95 -12.16
C GLN A 182 13.96 -13.98 -12.66
N LYS A 183 13.02 -14.22 -11.75
CA LYS A 183 11.58 -14.22 -12.00
C LYS A 183 10.96 -13.05 -11.23
N VAL A 184 10.70 -11.97 -11.94
CA VAL A 184 10.02 -10.80 -11.37
C VAL A 184 8.51 -11.10 -11.24
N PRO A 185 7.88 -10.82 -10.08
CA PRO A 185 6.43 -10.93 -9.91
C PRO A 185 5.66 -10.14 -10.97
N SER A 186 4.50 -10.67 -11.40
CA SER A 186 3.69 -10.09 -12.49
C SER A 186 3.32 -8.62 -12.24
N GLY A 187 2.96 -8.26 -11.00
CA GLY A 187 2.63 -6.89 -10.60
C GLY A 187 3.80 -5.90 -10.64
N LEU A 188 5.05 -6.39 -10.70
CA LEU A 188 6.25 -5.55 -10.74
C LEU A 188 6.89 -5.50 -12.13
N LEU A 189 6.40 -6.29 -13.10
CA LEU A 189 6.97 -6.35 -14.46
C LEU A 189 7.09 -4.97 -15.11
N TYR A 190 6.09 -4.12 -14.91
CA TYR A 190 6.06 -2.75 -15.44
C TYR A 190 7.25 -1.91 -14.97
N THR A 191 7.63 -2.03 -13.69
CA THR A 191 8.64 -1.17 -13.05
C THR A 191 10.02 -1.83 -13.00
N ALA A 192 10.13 -3.12 -13.29
CA ALA A 192 11.36 -3.88 -13.14
C ALA A 192 12.52 -3.37 -14.00
N VAL A 193 12.31 -3.34 -15.32
CA VAL A 193 13.35 -2.88 -16.26
C VAL A 193 13.77 -1.44 -15.98
N PRO A 194 12.86 -0.47 -15.77
CA PRO A 194 13.22 0.88 -15.36
C PRO A 194 14.10 0.95 -14.11
N VAL A 195 13.72 0.25 -13.03
CA VAL A 195 14.43 0.26 -11.75
C VAL A 195 15.80 -0.37 -11.89
N ARG A 196 15.89 -1.54 -12.55
CA ARG A 196 17.17 -2.20 -12.84
C ARG A 196 18.09 -1.33 -13.66
N THR A 197 17.56 -0.65 -14.67
CA THR A 197 18.34 0.25 -15.53
C THR A 197 18.83 1.47 -14.75
N ALA A 198 18.02 2.05 -13.86
CA ALA A 198 18.46 3.15 -12.99
C ALA A 198 19.59 2.70 -12.04
N VAL A 199 19.47 1.53 -11.42
CA VAL A 199 20.53 1.00 -10.55
C VAL A 199 21.79 0.66 -11.33
N ALA A 200 21.68 0.05 -12.51
CA ALA A 200 22.81 -0.17 -13.41
C ALA A 200 23.49 1.16 -13.82
N ALA A 201 22.72 2.26 -13.98
CA ALA A 201 23.29 3.58 -14.19
C ALA A 201 24.09 4.07 -12.97
N PHE A 202 23.64 3.81 -11.75
CA PHE A 202 24.40 4.14 -10.54
C PHE A 202 25.71 3.36 -10.45
N TYR A 203 25.69 2.08 -10.81
CA TYR A 203 26.92 1.30 -10.98
C TYR A 203 27.86 1.91 -12.02
N ALA A 204 27.33 2.32 -13.18
CA ALA A 204 28.13 2.96 -14.21
C ALA A 204 28.75 4.28 -13.72
N LEU A 205 27.96 5.12 -13.03
CA LEU A 205 28.38 6.43 -12.53
C LEU A 205 29.40 6.35 -11.39
N THR A 206 29.47 5.22 -10.68
CA THR A 206 30.45 4.97 -9.61
C THR A 206 31.54 3.98 -10.01
N SER A 207 31.52 3.47 -11.24
CA SER A 207 32.53 2.54 -11.76
C SER A 207 33.80 3.26 -12.18
N THR A 208 34.94 2.60 -12.00
CA THR A 208 36.23 3.04 -12.55
C THR A 208 36.36 2.82 -14.06
N ALA A 209 35.46 2.03 -14.66
CA ALA A 209 35.41 1.79 -16.10
C ALA A 209 34.70 2.91 -16.89
N ALA A 210 34.00 3.82 -16.22
CA ALA A 210 33.45 5.04 -16.81
C ALA A 210 34.30 6.25 -16.40
N SER A 211 34.55 7.14 -17.36
CA SER A 211 35.09 8.47 -17.08
C SER A 211 33.93 9.43 -16.81
N LEU A 212 33.92 10.06 -15.63
CA LEU A 212 32.92 11.03 -15.23
C LEU A 212 33.51 12.44 -15.29
N GLY A 213 32.94 13.30 -16.12
CA GLY A 213 33.42 14.67 -16.31
C GLY A 213 32.31 15.70 -16.13
N GLU A 214 32.58 16.79 -15.40
CA GLU A 214 31.66 17.92 -15.34
C GLU A 214 31.68 18.70 -16.67
N ARG A 215 30.54 18.72 -17.35
CA ARG A 215 30.31 19.48 -18.59
C ARG A 215 29.37 20.64 -18.31
N ARG A 216 29.56 21.74 -19.04
CA ARG A 216 28.76 22.97 -18.85
C ARG A 216 27.74 23.12 -19.97
N PRO A 217 26.45 23.35 -19.63
CA PRO A 217 25.42 23.68 -20.61
C PRO A 217 25.58 25.13 -21.12
N ARG A 218 24.68 25.58 -22.01
CA ARG A 218 24.63 26.99 -22.42
C ARG A 218 24.51 27.92 -21.22
N ALA A 219 25.10 29.11 -21.35
CA ALA A 219 25.08 30.13 -20.32
C ALA A 219 23.65 30.57 -19.95
N SER A 220 22.75 30.62 -20.93
CA SER A 220 21.33 30.94 -20.72
C SER A 220 20.64 29.95 -19.79
N VAL A 221 20.83 28.64 -20.01
CA VAL A 221 20.27 27.57 -19.17
C VAL A 221 20.88 27.60 -17.77
N THR A 222 22.20 27.82 -17.68
CA THR A 222 22.88 28.00 -16.39
C THR A 222 22.31 29.18 -15.60
N GLN A 223 22.01 30.29 -16.28
CA GLN A 223 21.41 31.46 -15.67
C GLN A 223 19.97 31.21 -15.21
N GLN A 224 19.17 30.48 -15.99
CA GLN A 224 17.82 30.05 -15.61
C GLN A 224 17.84 29.17 -14.34
N LEU A 225 18.67 28.13 -14.32
CA LEU A 225 18.85 27.27 -13.15
C LEU A 225 19.29 28.06 -11.92
N LYS A 226 20.16 29.08 -12.10
CA LYS A 226 20.55 29.99 -11.03
C LYS A 226 19.37 30.82 -10.51
N GLN A 227 18.57 31.39 -11.40
CA GLN A 227 17.36 32.17 -11.04
C GLN A 227 16.32 31.30 -10.32
N GLN A 228 16.26 30.02 -10.68
CA GLN A 228 15.43 29.02 -10.00
C GLN A 228 16.05 28.47 -8.70
N GLY A 229 17.22 28.95 -8.27
CA GLY A 229 17.83 28.50 -7.00
C GLY A 229 18.42 27.09 -7.04
N ALA A 230 18.72 26.53 -8.22
CA ALA A 230 19.38 25.24 -8.33
C ALA A 230 20.83 25.32 -7.78
N LYS A 231 21.16 24.42 -6.83
CA LYS A 231 22.45 24.45 -6.12
C LYS A 231 23.62 24.00 -6.99
N LYS A 232 23.43 22.94 -7.77
CA LYS A 232 24.47 22.28 -8.59
C LYS A 232 24.16 22.44 -10.07
N ARG A 233 24.75 23.41 -10.75
CA ARG A 233 24.36 23.78 -12.13
C ARG A 233 25.15 23.06 -13.24
N GLY A 234 26.23 22.37 -12.89
CA GLY A 234 26.98 21.53 -13.83
C GLY A 234 26.27 20.20 -14.08
N VAL A 235 26.60 19.56 -15.20
CA VAL A 235 26.12 18.22 -15.54
C VAL A 235 27.31 17.27 -15.55
N MET A 236 27.22 16.17 -14.81
CA MET A 236 28.22 15.11 -14.86
C MET A 236 27.88 14.18 -16.02
N VAL A 237 28.75 14.14 -17.03
CA VAL A 237 28.57 13.28 -18.21
C VAL A 237 29.50 12.07 -18.07
N ALA A 238 28.93 10.88 -18.17
CA ALA A 238 29.68 9.63 -18.14
C ALA A 238 29.96 9.10 -19.56
N ALA A 239 31.23 8.79 -19.81
CA ALA A 239 31.73 8.26 -21.07
C ALA A 239 32.57 7.00 -20.82
N GLY A 240 32.41 5.96 -21.64
CA GLY A 240 33.12 4.69 -21.46
C GLY A 240 32.87 3.70 -22.59
N GLU A 241 33.71 2.67 -22.68
CA GLU A 241 33.52 1.57 -23.64
C GLU A 241 32.42 0.62 -23.13
N PRO A 242 31.36 0.34 -23.91
CA PRO A 242 30.21 -0.45 -23.45
C PRO A 242 30.58 -1.83 -22.89
N SER A 243 31.48 -2.54 -23.57
CA SER A 243 31.93 -3.90 -23.22
C SER A 243 32.66 -3.93 -21.86
N ARG A 244 33.63 -3.04 -21.66
CA ARG A 244 34.38 -2.90 -20.40
C ARG A 244 33.47 -2.46 -19.26
N LEU A 245 32.56 -1.53 -19.55
CA LEU A 245 31.61 -1.07 -18.55
C LEU A 245 30.69 -2.21 -18.12
N ARG A 246 30.13 -2.96 -19.07
CA ARG A 246 29.31 -4.14 -18.77
C ARG A 246 30.07 -5.14 -17.90
N GLN A 247 31.30 -5.50 -18.31
CA GLN A 247 32.14 -6.41 -17.54
C GLN A 247 32.43 -5.89 -16.12
N SER A 248 32.75 -4.61 -15.97
CA SER A 248 33.01 -3.99 -14.67
C SER A 248 31.79 -4.00 -13.77
N ILE A 249 30.62 -3.65 -14.29
CA ILE A 249 29.36 -3.67 -13.53
C ILE A 249 29.04 -5.10 -13.12
N THR A 250 29.03 -6.06 -14.05
CA THR A 250 28.75 -7.47 -13.75
C THR A 250 29.73 -8.06 -12.73
N SER A 251 31.01 -7.70 -12.80
CA SER A 251 32.01 -8.18 -11.82
C SER A 251 31.73 -7.60 -10.43
N ARG A 252 31.53 -6.28 -10.33
CA ARG A 252 31.24 -5.60 -9.06
C ARG A 252 29.92 -6.07 -8.45
N THR A 253 28.90 -6.31 -9.25
CA THR A 253 27.61 -6.80 -8.74
C THR A 253 27.72 -8.22 -8.21
N ALA A 254 28.51 -9.08 -8.87
CA ALA A 254 28.78 -10.43 -8.40
C ALA A 254 29.58 -10.45 -7.08
N GLU A 255 30.61 -9.59 -6.96
CA GLU A 255 31.38 -9.41 -5.73
C GLU A 255 30.48 -8.96 -4.58
N LEU A 256 29.69 -7.90 -4.79
CA LEU A 256 28.80 -7.36 -3.76
C LEU A 256 27.68 -8.35 -3.40
N ALA A 257 27.14 -9.09 -4.38
CA ALA A 257 26.18 -10.14 -4.12
C ALA A 257 26.78 -11.25 -3.24
N ALA A 258 28.02 -11.66 -3.49
CA ALA A 258 28.71 -12.66 -2.67
C ALA A 258 28.99 -12.17 -1.24
N GLU A 259 29.35 -10.89 -1.06
CA GLU A 259 29.57 -10.29 0.26
C GLU A 259 28.29 -10.18 1.10
N LEU A 260 27.16 -9.93 0.45
CA LEU A 260 25.86 -9.76 1.10
C LEU A 260 25.15 -11.09 1.42
N VAL A 261 25.76 -12.25 1.11
CA VAL A 261 25.24 -13.60 1.44
C VAL A 261 26.03 -14.18 2.63
N PRO A 262 25.65 -13.92 3.90
CA PRO A 262 26.31 -14.54 5.03
C PRO A 262 25.69 -15.92 5.30
N GLU A 263 26.42 -16.97 4.93
CA GLU A 263 26.20 -18.40 5.21
C GLU A 263 25.08 -19.14 4.43
N PRO A 264 25.34 -20.38 3.98
CA PRO A 264 24.39 -21.19 3.21
C PRO A 264 23.14 -21.65 4.00
N ASP A 265 23.15 -21.56 5.34
CA ASP A 265 22.00 -21.89 6.21
C ASP A 265 21.11 -20.68 6.55
N ARG A 266 21.53 -19.47 6.15
CA ARG A 266 20.65 -18.31 6.05
C ARG A 266 20.35 -18.12 4.57
N MET A 267 19.40 -18.89 4.05
CA MET A 267 18.81 -18.55 2.76
C MET A 267 18.49 -17.07 2.78
N LEU A 268 19.08 -16.36 1.82
CA LEU A 268 18.79 -15.00 1.44
C LEU A 268 17.29 -14.79 1.54
N VAL A 269 16.83 -14.17 2.61
CA VAL A 269 15.43 -13.76 2.71
C VAL A 269 15.40 -12.49 1.88
N PRO A 270 14.72 -12.46 0.72
CA PRO A 270 14.44 -11.20 0.02
C PRO A 270 13.86 -10.21 1.04
N ALA A 271 13.96 -8.89 0.82
CA ALA A 271 13.03 -8.06 1.60
C ALA A 271 11.63 -8.65 1.37
N PRO A 272 10.77 -8.74 2.41
CA PRO A 272 9.38 -9.07 2.16
C PRO A 272 8.95 -8.14 1.03
N GLU A 273 8.51 -8.75 -0.05
CA GLU A 273 8.40 -8.19 -1.40
C GLU A 273 7.69 -6.82 -1.39
N LEU A 274 7.65 -6.06 -2.49
CA LEU A 274 6.42 -5.30 -2.72
C LEU A 274 5.32 -6.37 -2.89
N GLY A 275 4.78 -6.84 -1.76
CA GLY A 275 3.90 -8.00 -1.68
C GLY A 275 2.87 -7.87 -2.75
N GLU A 276 2.69 -8.94 -3.54
CA GLU A 276 1.75 -9.04 -4.66
C GLU A 276 0.78 -7.87 -4.60
N LEU A 277 1.02 -6.82 -5.40
CA LEU A 277 0.10 -5.68 -5.46
C LEU A 277 -1.26 -6.32 -5.54
N THR A 278 -2.08 -6.08 -4.51
CA THR A 278 -3.37 -6.75 -4.44
C THR A 278 -4.01 -6.45 -5.80
N PRO A 279 -4.42 -7.45 -6.59
CA PRO A 279 -4.97 -7.17 -7.90
C PRO A 279 -6.15 -6.22 -7.70
N ILE A 280 -6.27 -5.21 -8.57
CA ILE A 280 -7.43 -4.30 -8.59
C ILE A 280 -8.69 -5.17 -8.48
N PRO A 281 -9.62 -4.86 -7.57
CA PRO A 281 -10.77 -5.70 -7.32
C PRO A 281 -11.52 -5.87 -8.64
N VAL A 282 -11.58 -7.11 -9.12
CA VAL A 282 -12.39 -7.46 -10.28
C VAL A 282 -13.82 -7.61 -9.78
N HIS A 283 -14.72 -6.73 -10.22
CA HIS A 283 -16.12 -6.77 -9.76
C HIS A 283 -16.99 -7.76 -10.53
N SER A 284 -16.52 -8.28 -11.67
CA SER A 284 -17.10 -9.42 -12.39
C SER A 284 -18.61 -9.29 -12.65
N VAL A 285 -19.44 -10.15 -12.04
CA VAL A 285 -20.91 -10.12 -12.17
C VAL A 285 -21.54 -8.84 -11.63
N PHE A 286 -20.83 -8.13 -10.76
CA PHE A 286 -21.20 -6.85 -10.17
C PHE A 286 -20.42 -5.68 -10.74
N ALA A 287 -19.82 -5.80 -11.94
CA ALA A 287 -19.23 -4.65 -12.62
C ALA A 287 -20.31 -3.61 -12.98
N ALA A 288 -20.01 -2.32 -12.84
CA ALA A 288 -21.00 -1.24 -12.94
C ALA A 288 -21.69 -1.18 -14.32
N GLU A 289 -20.97 -1.51 -15.39
CA GLU A 289 -21.51 -1.60 -16.74
C GLU A 289 -22.59 -2.68 -16.92
N ARG A 290 -22.67 -3.63 -15.97
CA ARG A 290 -23.66 -4.72 -15.96
C ARG A 290 -24.87 -4.41 -15.09
N ASP A 291 -24.94 -3.25 -14.46
CA ASP A 291 -26.08 -2.87 -13.60
C ASP A 291 -27.40 -2.86 -14.38
N VAL A 292 -27.37 -2.54 -15.68
CA VAL A 292 -28.54 -2.59 -16.58
C VAL A 292 -29.13 -4.00 -16.72
N GLU A 293 -28.34 -5.03 -16.37
CA GLU A 293 -28.71 -6.43 -16.43
C GLU A 293 -29.28 -6.95 -15.10
N LEU A 294 -29.34 -6.13 -14.04
CA LEU A 294 -29.72 -6.53 -12.68
C LEU A 294 -31.08 -5.97 -12.26
N THR A 295 -31.80 -6.68 -11.39
CA THR A 295 -33.01 -6.12 -10.75
C THR A 295 -32.65 -4.96 -9.81
N PRO A 296 -33.60 -4.08 -9.41
CA PRO A 296 -33.31 -3.01 -8.45
C PRO A 296 -32.68 -3.52 -7.14
N ALA A 297 -33.18 -4.63 -6.59
CA ALA A 297 -32.61 -5.25 -5.39
C ALA A 297 -31.17 -5.74 -5.63
N GLN A 298 -30.93 -6.41 -6.76
CA GLN A 298 -29.59 -6.88 -7.14
C GLN A 298 -28.61 -5.73 -7.41
N ARG A 299 -29.08 -4.60 -7.96
CA ARG A 299 -28.24 -3.40 -8.15
C ARG A 299 -27.76 -2.81 -6.83
N ARG A 300 -28.62 -2.76 -5.81
CA ARG A 300 -28.22 -2.34 -4.45
C ARG A 300 -27.15 -3.27 -3.88
N ILE A 301 -27.37 -4.59 -3.98
CA ILE A 301 -26.39 -5.60 -3.54
C ILE A 301 -25.06 -5.44 -4.29
N ALA A 302 -25.10 -5.23 -5.61
CA ALA A 302 -23.92 -4.97 -6.42
C ALA A 302 -23.17 -3.70 -5.99
N HIS A 303 -23.91 -2.63 -5.65
CA HIS A 303 -23.33 -1.40 -5.12
C HIS A 303 -22.64 -1.63 -3.77
N LEU A 304 -23.30 -2.28 -2.82
CA LEU A 304 -22.71 -2.65 -1.52
C LEU A 304 -21.47 -3.52 -1.67
N TYR A 305 -21.52 -4.48 -2.60
CA TYR A 305 -20.37 -5.32 -2.92
C TYR A 305 -19.18 -4.49 -3.42
N ARG A 306 -19.39 -3.63 -4.42
CA ARG A 306 -18.31 -2.81 -4.99
C ARG A 306 -17.71 -1.88 -3.95
N GLU A 307 -18.54 -1.20 -3.16
CA GLU A 307 -18.10 -0.32 -2.08
C GLU A 307 -17.23 -1.06 -1.06
N ALA A 308 -17.68 -2.22 -0.59
CA ALA A 308 -16.92 -3.05 0.35
C ALA A 308 -15.63 -3.61 -0.27
N ALA A 309 -15.69 -4.12 -1.51
CA ALA A 309 -14.52 -4.65 -2.22
C ALA A 309 -13.44 -3.58 -2.39
N ASP A 310 -13.83 -2.39 -2.84
CA ASP A 310 -12.94 -1.25 -3.03
C ASP A 310 -12.39 -0.74 -1.69
N HIS A 311 -13.22 -0.72 -0.65
CA HIS A 311 -12.82 -0.33 0.70
C HIS A 311 -11.73 -1.28 1.24
N TRP A 312 -12.00 -2.59 1.28
CA TRP A 312 -11.05 -3.55 1.82
C TRP A 312 -9.76 -3.64 1.01
N HIS A 313 -9.89 -3.62 -0.32
CA HIS A 313 -8.74 -3.57 -1.20
C HIS A 313 -7.84 -2.35 -0.92
N ARG A 314 -8.45 -1.18 -0.71
CA ARG A 314 -7.72 0.04 -0.40
C ARG A 314 -6.97 -0.07 0.93
N LEU A 315 -7.58 -0.67 1.95
CA LEU A 315 -6.90 -0.92 3.24
C LEU A 315 -5.73 -1.89 3.09
N GLU A 316 -5.90 -2.97 2.31
CA GLU A 316 -4.82 -3.91 2.00
C GLU A 316 -3.66 -3.24 1.24
N LEU A 317 -4.00 -2.38 0.27
CA LEU A 317 -3.02 -1.64 -0.52
C LEU A 317 -2.26 -0.64 0.36
N GLN A 318 -2.95 0.09 1.23
CA GLN A 318 -2.31 1.01 2.19
C GLN A 318 -1.38 0.27 3.15
N ALA A 319 -1.81 -0.88 3.67
CA ALA A 319 -0.96 -1.73 4.52
C ALA A 319 0.28 -2.21 3.76
N ALA A 320 0.14 -2.65 2.49
CA ALA A 320 1.25 -3.10 1.67
C ALA A 320 2.19 -1.96 1.23
N GLN A 321 1.66 -0.76 1.01
CA GLN A 321 2.46 0.44 0.72
C GLN A 321 3.25 0.90 1.95
N ARG A 322 2.62 0.87 3.13
CA ARG A 322 3.24 1.25 4.40
C ARG A 322 4.27 0.22 4.86
N TYR A 323 3.95 -1.07 4.71
CA TYR A 323 4.78 -2.19 5.09
C TYR A 323 4.97 -3.12 3.89
N PRO A 324 5.94 -2.82 3.00
CA PRO A 324 6.20 -3.67 1.84
C PRO A 324 6.35 -5.14 2.23
N GLY A 325 5.47 -5.97 1.67
CA GLY A 325 5.58 -7.43 1.76
C GLY A 325 5.09 -8.03 3.06
N ILE A 326 4.41 -7.21 3.85
CA ILE A 326 3.86 -7.60 5.13
C ILE A 326 2.96 -8.83 5.02
N TRP A 327 2.16 -8.94 3.96
CA TRP A 327 1.26 -10.09 3.79
C TRP A 327 2.02 -11.40 3.59
N ALA A 328 3.03 -11.42 2.72
CA ALA A 328 3.86 -12.61 2.52
C ALA A 328 4.58 -12.99 3.81
N ARG A 329 5.10 -11.98 4.54
CA ARG A 329 5.80 -12.19 5.81
C ARG A 329 4.90 -12.75 6.90
N LEU A 330 3.70 -12.21 7.05
CA LEU A 330 2.74 -12.66 8.05
C LEU A 330 2.21 -14.06 7.70
N GLU A 331 1.96 -14.37 6.43
CA GLU A 331 1.57 -15.72 6.03
C GLU A 331 2.71 -16.74 6.21
N GLU A 332 3.96 -16.38 5.92
CA GLU A 332 5.12 -17.25 6.21
C GLU A 332 5.24 -17.52 7.73
N LEU A 333 5.09 -16.47 8.54
CA LEU A 333 5.11 -16.59 9.99
C LEU A 333 3.95 -17.47 10.50
N HIS A 334 2.74 -17.23 10.00
CA HIS A 334 1.56 -18.02 10.33
C HIS A 334 1.74 -19.48 9.92
N ALA A 335 2.23 -19.77 8.71
CA ALA A 335 2.49 -21.13 8.27
C ALA A 335 3.54 -21.85 9.13
N ARG A 336 4.59 -21.14 9.56
CA ARG A 336 5.67 -21.69 10.40
C ARG A 336 5.23 -21.91 11.85
N GLU A 337 4.38 -21.03 12.38
CA GLU A 337 4.04 -20.96 13.80
C GLU A 337 2.58 -21.31 14.09
N ARG A 338 1.85 -21.83 13.11
CA ARG A 338 0.43 -22.18 13.20
C ARG A 338 0.08 -22.96 14.47
N ASP A 339 0.90 -23.93 14.84
CA ASP A 339 0.65 -24.81 16.00
C ASP A 339 0.91 -24.14 17.35
N ARG A 340 1.49 -22.92 17.36
CA ARG A 340 1.74 -22.14 18.59
C ARG A 340 0.54 -21.30 19.00
N TRP A 341 -0.40 -21.08 18.10
CA TRP A 341 -1.56 -20.23 18.36
C TRP A 341 -2.82 -21.07 18.44
N PRO A 342 -3.84 -20.63 19.19
CA PRO A 342 -5.12 -21.32 19.19
C PRO A 342 -5.68 -21.40 17.76
N SER A 343 -6.29 -22.52 17.40
CA SER A 343 -6.76 -22.77 16.01
C SER A 343 -7.80 -21.77 15.51
N TRP A 344 -8.43 -21.03 16.42
CA TRP A 344 -9.41 -19.98 16.14
C TRP A 344 -8.78 -18.59 15.95
N CYS A 345 -7.51 -18.42 16.30
CA CYS A 345 -6.76 -17.18 16.13
C CYS A 345 -5.84 -17.34 14.92
N TRP A 346 -5.98 -16.49 13.89
CA TRP A 346 -5.06 -16.52 12.76
C TRP A 346 -3.64 -16.16 13.17
N MET A 347 -3.48 -15.04 13.87
CA MET A 347 -2.22 -14.60 14.46
C MET A 347 -2.53 -13.58 15.56
N PRO A 348 -1.93 -13.70 16.75
CA PRO A 348 -2.15 -12.70 17.79
C PRO A 348 -1.71 -11.30 17.34
N SER A 349 -2.51 -10.26 17.61
CA SER A 349 -2.17 -8.90 17.13
C SER A 349 -0.88 -8.35 17.73
N LEU A 350 -0.50 -8.81 18.92
CA LEU A 350 0.80 -8.52 19.53
C LEU A 350 1.97 -9.12 18.76
N GLN A 351 1.79 -10.27 18.10
CA GLN A 351 2.82 -10.83 17.23
C GLN A 351 2.95 -10.02 15.95
N VAL A 352 1.85 -9.59 15.36
CA VAL A 352 1.87 -8.65 14.22
C VAL A 352 2.58 -7.36 14.62
N THR A 353 2.24 -6.79 15.77
CA THR A 353 2.90 -5.60 16.35
C THR A 353 4.41 -5.80 16.47
N ALA A 354 4.84 -6.94 17.03
CA ALA A 354 6.25 -7.27 17.16
C ALA A 354 6.95 -7.38 15.80
N VAL A 355 6.32 -7.97 14.79
CA VAL A 355 6.84 -7.99 13.41
C VAL A 355 7.01 -6.58 12.86
N LEU A 356 6.03 -5.69 13.04
CA LEU A 356 6.12 -4.29 12.58
C LEU A 356 7.28 -3.54 13.26
N ALA A 357 7.42 -3.67 14.57
CA ALA A 357 8.49 -3.04 15.31
C ALA A 357 9.87 -3.59 14.91
N THR A 358 10.01 -4.92 14.82
CA THR A 358 11.31 -5.58 14.61
C THR A 358 11.75 -5.63 13.15
N SER A 359 10.83 -5.95 12.22
CA SER A 359 11.16 -6.19 10.82
C SER A 359 11.05 -4.93 9.96
N TYR A 360 10.22 -3.97 10.39
CA TYR A 360 10.00 -2.70 9.66
C TYR A 360 10.54 -1.47 10.40
N GLY A 361 11.09 -1.63 11.62
CA GLY A 361 11.58 -0.51 12.41
C GLY A 361 10.49 0.50 12.79
N THR A 362 9.23 0.05 12.84
CA THR A 362 8.09 0.90 13.17
C THR A 362 8.17 1.30 14.63
N ASP A 363 7.89 2.57 14.92
CA ASP A 363 7.75 3.04 16.30
C ASP A 363 6.72 2.19 17.06
N LEU A 364 6.98 1.92 18.34
CA LEU A 364 6.15 0.99 19.12
C LEU A 364 4.70 1.48 19.24
N ASP A 365 4.47 2.78 19.39
CA ASP A 365 3.12 3.32 19.50
C ASP A 365 2.36 3.10 18.18
N GLN A 366 3.01 3.39 17.05
CA GLN A 366 2.44 3.14 15.72
C GLN A 366 2.20 1.64 15.49
N ALA A 367 3.14 0.78 15.89
CA ALA A 367 3.02 -0.66 15.73
C ALA A 367 1.86 -1.22 16.56
N LEU A 368 1.61 -0.70 17.77
CA LEU A 368 0.48 -1.08 18.61
C LEU A 368 -0.88 -0.70 18.01
N TRP A 369 -0.93 0.38 17.23
CA TRP A 369 -2.12 0.79 16.48
C TRP A 369 -2.31 -0.03 15.20
N ASP A 370 -1.25 -0.25 14.43
CA ASP A 370 -1.34 -0.92 13.14
C ASP A 370 -1.38 -2.45 13.25
N GLY A 371 -0.80 -3.02 14.32
CA GLY A 371 -0.80 -4.47 14.57
C GLY A 371 -2.19 -5.10 14.53
N PRO A 372 -3.17 -4.64 15.33
CA PRO A 372 -4.53 -5.15 15.31
C PRO A 372 -5.26 -4.95 13.97
N ARG A 373 -4.95 -3.88 13.23
CA ARG A 373 -5.54 -3.60 11.91
C ARG A 373 -5.04 -4.57 10.85
N LEU A 374 -3.73 -4.81 10.85
CA LEU A 374 -3.11 -5.79 9.96
C LEU A 374 -3.48 -7.22 10.35
N ALA A 375 -3.64 -7.51 11.65
CA ALA A 375 -4.16 -8.79 12.14
C ALA A 375 -5.56 -9.08 11.59
N ALA A 376 -6.46 -8.10 11.65
CA ALA A 376 -7.81 -8.20 11.10
C ALA A 376 -7.81 -8.46 9.59
N LEU A 377 -7.10 -7.62 8.82
CA LEU A 377 -6.99 -7.76 7.37
C LEU A 377 -6.36 -9.09 6.97
N GLY A 378 -5.33 -9.55 7.67
CA GLY A 378 -4.69 -10.83 7.40
C GLY A 378 -5.58 -12.03 7.74
N ALA A 379 -6.31 -11.97 8.86
CA ALA A 379 -7.32 -12.98 9.19
C ALA A 379 -8.41 -13.05 8.10
N TRP A 380 -8.92 -11.90 7.65
CA TRP A 380 -9.88 -11.81 6.56
C TRP A 380 -9.35 -12.36 5.22
N ARG A 381 -8.09 -12.02 4.87
CA ARG A 381 -7.39 -12.53 3.68
C ARG A 381 -7.26 -14.05 3.70
N SER A 382 -6.80 -14.60 4.82
CA SER A 382 -6.64 -16.04 5.01
C SER A 382 -7.99 -16.78 4.96
N GLY A 383 -9.09 -16.09 5.30
CA GLY A 383 -10.47 -16.54 5.14
C GLY A 383 -11.03 -16.39 3.72
N GLY A 384 -10.23 -16.05 2.72
CA GLY A 384 -10.66 -16.02 1.32
C GLY A 384 -11.35 -14.76 0.84
N ARG A 385 -11.15 -13.61 1.53
CA ARG A 385 -11.70 -12.29 1.16
C ARG A 385 -13.21 -12.33 0.89
N HIS A 386 -13.99 -12.19 1.95
CA HIS A 386 -15.43 -12.27 1.87
C HIS A 386 -16.10 -11.16 2.68
N SER A 387 -17.32 -10.79 2.34
CA SER A 387 -18.15 -9.93 3.18
C SER A 387 -19.50 -10.58 3.38
N PHE A 388 -20.10 -10.37 4.55
CA PHE A 388 -21.49 -10.73 4.82
C PHE A 388 -22.32 -9.46 4.90
N LEU A 389 -23.45 -9.42 4.21
CA LEU A 389 -24.47 -8.42 4.45
C LEU A 389 -25.27 -8.87 5.68
N ALA A 390 -25.04 -8.23 6.83
CA ALA A 390 -25.65 -8.66 8.08
C ALA A 390 -27.19 -8.49 8.04
N PRO A 391 -27.98 -9.52 8.37
CA PRO A 391 -29.42 -9.39 8.46
C PRO A 391 -29.79 -8.46 9.61
N ARG A 392 -30.76 -7.56 9.38
CA ARG A 392 -31.26 -6.60 10.39
C ARG A 392 -32.18 -7.23 11.46
N THR A 393 -32.35 -8.55 11.47
CA THR A 393 -33.61 -9.17 11.90
C THR A 393 -33.66 -9.68 13.34
N ARG A 394 -32.54 -9.70 14.08
CA ARG A 394 -32.56 -10.20 15.47
C ARG A 394 -32.66 -9.07 16.49
N ASP A 395 -33.76 -9.07 17.24
CA ASP A 395 -33.86 -8.29 18.48
C ASP A 395 -32.83 -8.85 19.48
N THR A 396 -31.77 -8.07 19.71
CA THR A 396 -30.73 -8.40 20.69
C THR A 396 -30.66 -7.32 21.76
N THR A 397 -30.22 -7.69 22.95
CA THR A 397 -30.16 -6.77 24.10
C THR A 397 -28.78 -6.77 24.75
N PRO A 398 -28.34 -5.64 25.35
CA PRO A 398 -27.10 -5.59 26.13
C PRO A 398 -27.00 -6.65 27.26
N THR A 399 -28.15 -7.16 27.71
CA THR A 399 -28.25 -8.19 28.76
C THR A 399 -28.19 -9.62 28.24
N ASP A 400 -28.12 -9.81 26.91
CA ASP A 400 -27.96 -11.13 26.32
C ASP A 400 -26.64 -11.75 26.78
N PRO A 401 -26.58 -13.09 26.92
CA PRO A 401 -25.36 -13.77 27.30
C PRO A 401 -24.30 -13.65 26.19
N VAL A 402 -23.04 -13.47 26.56
CA VAL A 402 -21.92 -13.53 25.62
C VAL A 402 -21.85 -14.93 25.00
N PRO A 403 -21.88 -15.06 23.66
CA PRO A 403 -21.84 -16.37 23.00
C PRO A 403 -20.40 -16.89 22.95
N THR A 404 -19.89 -17.39 24.09
CA THR A 404 -18.50 -17.89 24.21
C THR A 404 -18.17 -19.05 23.27
N ALA A 405 -19.19 -19.76 22.76
CA ALA A 405 -19.02 -20.81 21.75
C ALA A 405 -18.46 -20.29 20.41
N LEU A 406 -18.54 -18.97 20.15
CA LEU A 406 -17.95 -18.34 18.96
C LEU A 406 -16.46 -18.65 18.79
N VAL A 407 -15.73 -18.84 19.90
CA VAL A 407 -14.27 -19.12 19.93
C VAL A 407 -13.89 -20.46 19.27
N GLY A 408 -14.85 -21.25 18.79
CA GLY A 408 -14.56 -22.42 17.96
C GLY A 408 -15.54 -22.67 16.82
N SER A 409 -16.50 -21.76 16.60
CA SER A 409 -17.57 -21.95 15.63
C SER A 409 -17.49 -21.02 14.42
N LEU A 410 -16.63 -19.99 14.45
CA LEU A 410 -16.47 -19.12 13.29
C LEU A 410 -15.94 -19.90 12.08
N PRO A 411 -16.52 -19.70 10.89
CA PRO A 411 -16.16 -20.46 9.69
C PRO A 411 -14.77 -20.11 9.15
N THR A 412 -14.30 -18.90 9.45
CA THR A 412 -13.01 -18.35 9.01
C THR A 412 -12.42 -17.53 10.16
N PRO A 413 -11.10 -17.28 10.18
CA PRO A 413 -10.48 -16.57 11.28
C PRO A 413 -10.76 -15.06 11.31
N GLY A 414 -11.25 -14.48 10.21
CA GLY A 414 -11.66 -13.09 10.11
C GLY A 414 -12.88 -12.94 9.22
N ILE A 415 -13.88 -12.20 9.69
CA ILE A 415 -15.20 -12.04 9.09
C ILE A 415 -15.38 -10.59 8.63
N GLY A 416 -15.49 -10.38 7.31
CA GLY A 416 -15.89 -9.09 6.75
C GLY A 416 -17.41 -8.90 6.86
N LEU A 417 -17.87 -7.75 7.34
CA LEU A 417 -19.28 -7.45 7.57
C LEU A 417 -19.64 -6.11 6.94
N ILE A 418 -20.82 -6.05 6.34
CA ILE A 418 -21.46 -4.82 5.87
C ILE A 418 -22.73 -4.63 6.71
N LEU A 419 -22.75 -3.54 7.49
CA LEU A 419 -23.97 -3.10 8.17
C LEU A 419 -24.60 -1.99 7.35
N ASP A 420 -25.70 -2.32 6.68
CA ASP A 420 -26.53 -1.35 5.99
C ASP A 420 -27.39 -0.62 7.05
N THR A 421 -27.12 0.66 7.29
CA THR A 421 -27.83 1.51 8.26
C THR A 421 -28.49 2.70 7.58
N THR A 422 -29.38 3.40 8.28
CA THR A 422 -29.98 4.65 7.76
C THR A 422 -28.96 5.79 7.59
N SER A 423 -27.83 5.73 8.29
CA SER A 423 -26.73 6.70 8.21
C SER A 423 -25.69 6.37 7.13
N GLY A 424 -25.84 5.23 6.43
CA GLY A 424 -24.90 4.73 5.45
C GLY A 424 -24.44 3.30 5.75
N ASN A 425 -23.47 2.82 4.97
CA ASN A 425 -22.91 1.48 5.14
C ASN A 425 -21.69 1.53 6.05
N HIS A 426 -21.65 0.65 7.03
CA HIS A 426 -20.47 0.46 7.86
C HIS A 426 -19.77 -0.81 7.43
N HIS A 427 -18.47 -0.69 7.20
CA HIS A 427 -17.61 -1.80 6.84
C HIS A 427 -16.83 -2.21 8.08
N LEU A 428 -16.93 -3.48 8.47
CA LEU A 428 -16.23 -4.01 9.62
C LEU A 428 -15.48 -5.30 9.26
N ILE A 429 -14.32 -5.50 9.90
CA ILE A 429 -13.69 -6.81 9.97
C ILE A 429 -13.62 -7.21 11.43
N ALA A 430 -14.27 -8.32 11.75
CA ALA A 430 -14.26 -8.95 13.07
C ALA A 430 -13.32 -10.16 13.07
N TYR A 431 -12.45 -10.29 14.05
CA TYR A 431 -11.59 -11.46 14.22
C TYR A 431 -11.38 -11.78 15.70
N MET A 432 -10.97 -13.02 15.97
CA MET A 432 -10.65 -13.48 17.32
C MET A 432 -9.16 -13.32 17.59
N ASP A 433 -8.84 -12.69 18.72
CA ASP A 433 -7.47 -12.53 19.21
C ASP A 433 -7.30 -13.21 20.56
N THR A 434 -6.06 -13.54 20.91
CA THR A 434 -5.72 -13.98 22.26
C THR A 434 -5.92 -12.82 23.22
N ALA A 435 -6.64 -13.05 24.31
CA ALA A 435 -6.86 -12.02 25.30
C ALA A 435 -5.52 -11.52 25.88
N ALA A 436 -5.37 -10.20 25.95
CA ALA A 436 -4.19 -9.60 26.58
C ALA A 436 -4.03 -10.01 28.06
N ASP A 437 -5.15 -10.27 28.75
CA ASP A 437 -5.19 -10.82 30.10
C ASP A 437 -5.91 -12.19 30.12
N PRO A 438 -5.14 -13.30 30.14
CA PRO A 438 -5.68 -14.65 30.21
C PRO A 438 -6.48 -14.95 31.49
N SER A 439 -6.32 -14.14 32.55
CA SER A 439 -7.09 -14.29 33.78
C SER A 439 -8.53 -13.78 33.65
N LEU A 440 -8.76 -12.86 32.71
CA LEU A 440 -10.08 -12.26 32.45
C LEU A 440 -10.86 -13.05 31.39
N ALA A 441 -10.21 -13.41 30.29
CA ALA A 441 -10.81 -14.23 29.23
C ALA A 441 -9.72 -15.02 28.49
N GLN A 442 -10.11 -16.08 27.78
CA GLN A 442 -9.17 -16.81 26.91
C GLN A 442 -9.03 -16.15 25.52
N ALA A 443 -10.08 -15.45 25.07
CA ALA A 443 -10.15 -14.82 23.77
C ALA A 443 -10.82 -13.45 23.88
N GLU A 444 -10.47 -12.55 22.97
CA GLU A 444 -11.13 -11.28 22.75
C GLU A 444 -11.63 -11.20 21.31
N LEU A 445 -12.81 -10.61 21.12
CA LEU A 445 -13.29 -10.20 19.81
C LEU A 445 -12.71 -8.83 19.51
N VAL A 446 -12.00 -8.71 18.39
CA VAL A 446 -11.49 -7.44 17.91
C VAL A 446 -12.17 -7.08 16.60
N VAL A 447 -12.59 -5.83 16.50
CA VAL A 447 -13.33 -5.29 15.37
C VAL A 447 -12.60 -4.07 14.88
N ILE A 448 -12.27 -4.04 13.60
CA ILE A 448 -11.88 -2.80 12.92
C ILE A 448 -13.06 -2.29 12.12
N SER A 449 -13.34 -0.99 12.20
CA SER A 449 -14.45 -0.37 11.50
C SER A 449 -14.07 0.96 10.88
N ASP A 450 -14.66 1.24 9.72
CA ASP A 450 -14.63 2.55 9.07
C ASP A 450 -15.59 3.57 9.71
N TRP A 451 -16.44 3.11 10.62
CA TRP A 451 -17.50 3.88 11.28
C TRP A 451 -18.39 4.68 10.29
N GLY A 452 -18.74 4.06 9.16
CA GLY A 452 -19.60 4.67 8.15
C GLY A 452 -18.87 5.66 7.25
N ARG A 453 -17.53 5.60 7.21
CA ARG A 453 -16.67 6.39 6.32
C ARG A 453 -16.01 5.44 5.32
N PRO A 454 -16.66 5.07 4.20
CA PRO A 454 -16.12 4.09 3.25
C PRO A 454 -14.77 4.50 2.62
N ASN A 455 -14.41 5.78 2.67
CA ASN A 455 -13.10 6.30 2.25
C ASN A 455 -12.08 6.41 3.39
N ALA A 456 -12.35 5.83 4.56
CA ALA A 456 -11.43 5.82 5.69
C ALA A 456 -10.09 5.18 5.30
N MET A 457 -9.02 5.85 5.68
CA MET A 457 -7.67 5.30 5.60
C MET A 457 -7.47 4.28 6.73
N LEU A 458 -6.52 3.37 6.57
CA LEU A 458 -6.14 2.34 7.54
C LEU A 458 -5.97 2.93 8.95
N GLU A 459 -5.28 4.07 9.04
CA GLU A 459 -5.03 4.76 10.31
C GLU A 459 -6.26 5.40 10.95
N SER A 460 -7.30 5.67 10.17
CA SER A 460 -8.57 6.22 10.65
C SER A 460 -9.59 5.13 11.00
N THR A 461 -9.27 3.86 10.73
CA THR A 461 -10.11 2.75 11.20
C THR A 461 -10.05 2.68 12.72
N ILE A 462 -11.23 2.54 13.32
CA ILE A 462 -11.40 2.44 14.76
C ILE A 462 -11.25 0.98 15.15
N LYS A 463 -10.50 0.72 16.22
CA LYS A 463 -10.42 -0.59 16.87
C LYS A 463 -11.41 -0.62 18.03
N ILE A 464 -12.25 -1.65 18.06
CA ILE A 464 -13.11 -1.99 19.20
C ILE A 464 -12.70 -3.38 19.67
N THR A 465 -12.50 -3.54 20.98
CA THR A 465 -12.20 -4.84 21.60
C THR A 465 -13.29 -5.20 22.60
N LEU A 466 -13.61 -6.49 22.69
CA LEU A 466 -14.49 -7.05 23.70
C LEU A 466 -13.92 -8.38 24.22
N TYR A 467 -13.67 -8.48 25.51
CA TYR A 467 -13.35 -9.76 26.14
C TYR A 467 -14.55 -10.69 26.14
N LEU A 468 -14.34 -11.94 25.72
CA LEU A 468 -15.39 -12.95 25.73
C LEU A 468 -15.47 -13.61 27.11
N THR A 469 -15.92 -12.83 28.10
CA THR A 469 -16.09 -13.28 29.49
C THR A 469 -17.37 -14.10 29.65
N THR A 470 -17.49 -14.82 30.77
CA THR A 470 -18.77 -15.41 31.18
C THR A 470 -19.70 -14.32 31.70
N GLY A 471 -20.96 -14.27 31.23
CA GLY A 471 -21.94 -13.27 31.68
C GLY A 471 -22.68 -12.63 30.52
N SER A 472 -23.22 -11.44 30.76
CA SER A 472 -23.90 -10.62 29.75
C SER A 472 -22.93 -9.78 28.91
N VAL A 473 -23.35 -9.35 27.73
CA VAL A 473 -22.56 -8.44 26.86
C VAL A 473 -22.23 -7.13 27.58
N LEU A 474 -23.17 -6.57 28.35
CA LEU A 474 -22.94 -5.38 29.16
C LEU A 474 -21.83 -5.57 30.20
N GLU A 475 -21.81 -6.72 30.88
CA GLU A 475 -20.74 -7.04 31.83
C GLU A 475 -19.39 -7.20 31.14
N ALA A 476 -19.36 -7.83 29.96
CA ALA A 476 -18.15 -7.98 29.15
C ALA A 476 -17.59 -6.63 28.68
N VAL A 477 -18.45 -5.70 28.23
CA VAL A 477 -18.04 -4.34 27.85
C VAL A 477 -17.45 -3.61 29.05
N ARG A 478 -18.10 -3.69 30.22
CA ARG A 478 -17.61 -3.08 31.46
C ARG A 478 -16.25 -3.64 31.89
N ALA A 479 -16.10 -4.96 31.85
CA ALA A 479 -14.83 -5.63 32.16
C ALA A 479 -13.72 -5.20 31.19
N THR A 480 -14.04 -5.07 29.90
CA THR A 480 -13.09 -4.61 28.88
C THR A 480 -12.67 -3.16 29.07
N HIS A 481 -13.62 -2.25 29.31
CA HIS A 481 -13.30 -0.86 29.64
C HIS A 481 -12.43 -0.75 30.89
N ALA A 482 -12.80 -1.47 31.98
CA ALA A 482 -12.03 -1.44 33.22
C ALA A 482 -10.57 -1.89 33.02
N HIS A 483 -10.34 -2.95 32.24
CA HIS A 483 -8.99 -3.41 31.92
C HIS A 483 -8.17 -2.34 31.19
N TYR A 484 -8.73 -1.69 30.17
CA TYR A 484 -8.01 -0.64 29.43
C TYR A 484 -7.83 0.63 30.25
N ASP A 485 -8.78 0.98 31.12
CA ASP A 485 -8.64 2.09 32.05
C ASP A 485 -7.50 1.84 33.06
N ASP A 486 -7.39 0.62 33.58
CA ASP A 486 -6.29 0.19 34.44
C ASP A 486 -4.95 0.24 33.72
N ALA A 487 -4.89 -0.25 32.48
CA ALA A 487 -3.68 -0.18 31.65
C ALA A 487 -3.28 1.27 31.33
N ALA A 488 -4.24 2.14 31.02
CA ALA A 488 -4.00 3.56 30.78
C ALA A 488 -3.46 4.24 32.04
N ARG A 489 -4.10 4.03 33.21
CA ARG A 489 -3.62 4.55 34.50
C ARG A 489 -2.20 4.10 34.82
N ALA A 490 -1.88 2.83 34.56
CA ALA A 490 -0.55 2.29 34.81
C ALA A 490 0.54 2.92 33.91
N ASN A 491 0.18 3.28 32.67
CA ASN A 491 1.14 3.78 31.68
C ASN A 491 1.30 5.30 31.69
N THR A 492 0.22 6.07 31.83
CA THR A 492 0.25 7.55 31.76
C THR A 492 0.22 8.21 33.13
N GLY A 493 -0.26 7.50 34.17
CA GLY A 493 -0.53 8.08 35.49
C GLY A 493 -1.75 9.01 35.53
N GLU A 494 -2.48 9.15 34.41
CA GLU A 494 -3.69 9.95 34.32
C GLU A 494 -4.94 9.07 34.45
N GLU A 495 -5.99 9.61 35.07
CA GLU A 495 -7.27 8.91 35.20
C GLU A 495 -8.10 9.10 33.91
N PRO A 496 -8.44 8.01 33.20
CA PRO A 496 -9.23 8.12 31.99
C PRO A 496 -10.64 8.66 32.30
N PRO A 497 -11.26 9.37 31.34
CA PRO A 497 -12.61 9.88 31.52
C PRO A 497 -13.59 8.71 31.70
N THR A 498 -14.32 8.70 32.82
CA THR A 498 -15.32 7.67 33.07
C THR A 498 -16.44 7.78 32.02
N PRO A 499 -16.71 6.73 31.23
CA PRO A 499 -17.79 6.75 30.27
C PRO A 499 -19.14 6.85 30.99
N SER A 500 -20.12 7.54 30.37
CA SER A 500 -21.46 7.59 30.92
C SER A 500 -22.15 6.22 30.83
N ASP A 501 -23.07 5.92 31.75
CA ASP A 501 -23.84 4.68 31.71
C ASP A 501 -24.59 4.49 30.38
N ALA A 502 -25.09 5.59 29.79
CA ALA A 502 -25.71 5.58 28.49
C ALA A 502 -24.73 5.15 27.38
N SER A 503 -23.51 5.69 27.38
CA SER A 503 -22.48 5.31 26.40
C SER A 503 -22.05 3.85 26.54
N VAL A 504 -21.98 3.32 27.77
CA VAL A 504 -21.67 1.90 28.02
C VAL A 504 -22.81 1.01 27.54
N LEU A 505 -24.06 1.41 27.76
CA LEU A 505 -25.24 0.68 27.31
C LEU A 505 -25.33 0.65 25.77
N ASP A 506 -25.07 1.79 25.12
CA ASP A 506 -25.05 1.90 23.65
C ASP A 506 -23.94 1.02 23.05
N HIS A 507 -22.74 1.03 23.63
CA HIS A 507 -21.64 0.16 23.20
C HIS A 507 -22.01 -1.32 23.36
N ALA A 508 -22.60 -1.70 24.49
CA ALA A 508 -23.08 -3.07 24.70
C ALA A 508 -24.21 -3.47 23.73
N GLY A 509 -25.09 -2.53 23.36
CA GLY A 509 -26.12 -2.76 22.35
C GLY A 509 -25.52 -3.05 20.97
N PHE A 510 -24.56 -2.24 20.55
CA PHE A 510 -23.82 -2.45 19.31
C PHE A 510 -23.07 -3.79 19.30
N MET A 511 -22.34 -4.10 20.38
CA MET A 511 -21.59 -5.36 20.48
C MET A 511 -22.52 -6.57 20.53
N SER A 512 -23.69 -6.45 21.13
CA SER A 512 -24.70 -7.51 21.14
C SER A 512 -25.18 -7.83 19.73
N GLN A 513 -25.53 -6.81 18.94
CA GLN A 513 -25.92 -6.98 17.54
C GLN A 513 -24.82 -7.66 16.73
N LEU A 514 -23.57 -7.21 16.91
CA LEU A 514 -22.42 -7.77 16.22
C LEU A 514 -22.16 -9.23 16.59
N LEU A 515 -22.14 -9.56 17.89
CA LEU A 515 -21.91 -10.92 18.38
C LEU A 515 -22.95 -11.89 17.83
N TRP A 516 -24.22 -11.50 17.82
CA TRP A 516 -25.28 -12.36 17.29
C TRP A 516 -25.25 -12.47 15.77
N ALA A 517 -24.88 -11.41 15.04
CA ALA A 517 -24.62 -11.52 13.60
C ALA A 517 -23.49 -12.55 13.32
N LEU A 518 -22.43 -12.56 14.14
CA LEU A 518 -21.37 -13.57 14.05
C LEU A 518 -21.86 -14.98 14.40
N VAL A 519 -22.78 -15.12 15.36
CA VAL A 519 -23.42 -16.41 15.67
C VAL A 519 -24.21 -16.91 14.48
N ASP A 520 -25.03 -16.05 13.87
CA ASP A 520 -25.84 -16.41 12.71
C ASP A 520 -24.93 -16.81 11.53
N ILE A 521 -23.81 -16.10 11.33
CA ILE A 521 -22.76 -16.46 10.37
C ILE A 521 -22.20 -17.87 10.64
N ALA A 522 -21.88 -18.17 11.90
CA ALA A 522 -21.36 -19.48 12.30
C ALA A 522 -22.36 -20.63 12.08
N THR A 523 -23.68 -20.35 12.10
CA THR A 523 -24.69 -21.40 11.89
C THR A 523 -24.92 -21.80 10.43
N GLY A 524 -24.41 -21.03 9.47
CA GLY A 524 -24.56 -21.31 8.03
C GLY A 524 -25.87 -20.78 7.43
N GLY A 525 -26.22 -21.25 6.22
CA GLY A 525 -27.41 -20.79 5.49
C GLY A 525 -27.19 -19.53 4.64
N TRP A 526 -25.95 -19.26 4.27
CA TRP A 526 -25.56 -18.10 3.47
C TRP A 526 -25.47 -18.44 1.99
N GLU A 527 -25.90 -17.52 1.16
CA GLU A 527 -25.85 -17.65 -0.29
C GLU A 527 -24.85 -16.65 -0.88
N ASP A 528 -24.10 -17.10 -1.91
CA ASP A 528 -23.25 -16.22 -2.69
C ASP A 528 -24.13 -15.29 -3.53
N ALA A 529 -24.12 -14.02 -3.18
CA ALA A 529 -24.93 -12.99 -3.81
C ALA A 529 -24.66 -12.87 -5.32
N GLY A 530 -23.44 -13.17 -5.79
CA GLY A 530 -23.17 -13.15 -7.22
C GLY A 530 -23.74 -14.37 -7.95
N ALA A 531 -23.89 -15.51 -7.27
CA ALA A 531 -24.49 -16.70 -7.86
C ALA A 531 -26.02 -16.53 -8.05
N SER A 532 -26.67 -15.75 -7.18
CA SER A 532 -28.09 -15.41 -7.31
C SER A 532 -28.41 -14.59 -8.58
N THR A 533 -27.40 -13.98 -9.21
CA THR A 533 -27.56 -13.33 -10.53
C THR A 533 -27.63 -14.35 -11.68
N GLY A 534 -27.39 -15.64 -11.44
CA GLY A 534 -27.36 -16.71 -12.44
C GLY A 534 -26.17 -16.65 -13.42
N ARG A 535 -25.14 -15.85 -13.11
CA ARG A 535 -24.02 -15.54 -14.04
C ARG A 535 -22.65 -16.02 -13.57
N LYS A 536 -22.56 -16.55 -12.35
CA LYS A 536 -21.39 -17.25 -11.83
C LYS A 536 -21.83 -18.48 -11.04
N LEU A 537 -20.92 -19.42 -10.88
CA LEU A 537 -21.12 -20.56 -9.99
C LEU A 537 -21.04 -20.09 -8.54
N ALA A 538 -21.84 -20.69 -7.67
CA ALA A 538 -21.79 -20.41 -6.24
C ALA A 538 -20.42 -20.78 -5.66
N ALA A 539 -19.84 -19.84 -4.92
CA ALA A 539 -18.67 -20.10 -4.11
C ALA A 539 -18.98 -21.19 -3.05
N PRO A 540 -18.02 -22.07 -2.72
CA PRO A 540 -18.19 -23.04 -1.66
C PRO A 540 -18.28 -22.34 -0.29
N TRP A 541 -19.10 -22.93 0.59
CA TRP A 541 -19.20 -22.57 2.00
C TRP A 541 -18.44 -23.60 2.86
N PRO A 542 -17.61 -23.20 3.85
CA PRO A 542 -17.26 -21.83 4.21
C PRO A 542 -16.30 -21.17 3.20
N PRO A 543 -16.13 -19.84 3.25
CA PRO A 543 -15.16 -19.12 2.43
C PRO A 543 -13.74 -19.63 2.66
N GLY A 544 -12.91 -19.66 1.61
CA GLY A 544 -11.55 -20.18 1.69
C GLY A 544 -10.57 -19.46 0.76
N PRO A 545 -9.27 -19.44 1.10
CA PRO A 545 -8.26 -18.73 0.34
C PRO A 545 -8.02 -19.39 -1.02
N GLY A 546 -7.76 -18.58 -2.05
CA GLY A 546 -7.37 -19.05 -3.39
C GLY A 546 -8.48 -19.73 -4.20
N VAL A 547 -9.73 -19.70 -3.74
CA VAL A 547 -10.87 -20.29 -4.45
C VAL A 547 -11.37 -19.36 -5.56
N LEU A 548 -11.37 -18.06 -5.32
CA LEU A 548 -11.75 -17.02 -6.29
C LEU A 548 -10.75 -15.86 -6.24
N PRO A 549 -10.47 -15.21 -7.38
CA PRO A 549 -9.62 -14.02 -7.43
C PRO A 549 -10.34 -12.75 -6.91
N GLU A 550 -11.67 -12.80 -6.78
CA GLU A 550 -12.53 -11.70 -6.35
C GLU A 550 -13.04 -11.90 -4.92
N MET A 551 -13.49 -10.82 -4.27
CA MET A 551 -14.19 -10.92 -3.00
C MET A 551 -15.52 -11.65 -3.19
N THR A 552 -15.98 -12.43 -2.21
CA THR A 552 -17.34 -13.01 -2.23
C THR A 552 -18.26 -12.24 -1.28
N LEU A 553 -19.45 -11.83 -1.73
CA LEU A 553 -20.50 -11.30 -0.85
C LEU A 553 -21.51 -12.40 -0.52
N TRP A 554 -21.76 -12.59 0.76
CA TRP A 554 -22.71 -13.54 1.30
C TRP A 554 -23.94 -12.80 1.81
N THR A 555 -25.11 -13.29 1.41
CA THR A 555 -26.40 -12.76 1.85
C THR A 555 -27.22 -13.87 2.49
N PHE A 556 -28.04 -13.49 3.46
CA PHE A 556 -29.10 -14.37 3.98
C PHE A 556 -30.34 -14.20 3.09
N ASP A 557 -31.15 -15.26 2.94
CA ASP A 557 -32.37 -15.25 2.11
C ASP A 557 -33.26 -14.06 2.51
N TYR A 558 -33.29 -13.05 1.63
CA TYR A 558 -33.89 -11.76 1.90
C TYR A 558 -35.35 -11.88 1.47
N ASP A 559 -36.22 -12.34 2.38
CA ASP A 559 -37.65 -12.35 2.12
C ASP A 559 -38.07 -10.89 1.85
N GLU A 560 -38.63 -10.61 0.66
CA GLU A 560 -38.88 -9.25 0.13
C GLU A 560 -39.82 -8.39 1.00
N HIS A 561 -40.34 -8.95 2.10
CA HIS A 561 -41.33 -8.34 2.99
C HIS A 561 -40.75 -7.47 4.11
N ASP A 562 -39.42 -7.51 4.35
CA ASP A 562 -38.77 -6.68 5.38
C ASP A 562 -38.14 -5.37 4.85
N ARG A 563 -38.68 -4.82 3.75
CA ARG A 563 -38.24 -3.49 3.26
C ARG A 563 -38.59 -2.39 4.28
N PRO A 564 -37.67 -1.46 4.59
CA PRO A 564 -38.09 -0.16 5.11
C PRO A 564 -38.95 0.54 4.05
N ALA A 565 -40.13 1.01 4.44
CA ALA A 565 -41.11 1.62 3.54
C ALA A 565 -40.65 2.93 2.85
N ASP A 566 -39.46 3.45 3.20
CA ASP A 566 -39.08 4.85 2.90
C ASP A 566 -37.69 5.00 2.23
N ALA A 567 -37.21 4.04 1.44
CA ALA A 567 -36.05 4.30 0.57
C ALA A 567 -36.50 5.03 -0.72
N PRO A 568 -36.01 6.25 -1.02
CA PRO A 568 -36.41 6.99 -2.21
C PRO A 568 -36.02 6.24 -3.49
N GLU A 569 -36.96 6.14 -4.44
CA GLU A 569 -36.83 5.34 -5.67
C GLU A 569 -35.84 5.91 -6.71
N ASP A 570 -35.20 7.05 -6.44
CA ASP A 570 -34.25 7.68 -7.36
C ASP A 570 -32.85 7.78 -6.72
N MET A 571 -32.02 6.77 -6.96
CA MET A 571 -30.55 6.84 -6.94
C MET A 571 -29.95 5.89 -7.96
#